data_AF-A0A7G8FTE0-F1
#
_entry.id   AF-A0A7G8FTE0-F1
#
_cell.length_a   1.000
_cell.length_b   1.000
_cell.length_c   1.000
_cell.angle_alpha   90.00
_cell.angle_beta   90.00
_cell.angle_gamma   90.00
#
_symmetry.space_group_name_H-M   'P 1'
#
loop_
_entity.id
_entity.type
_entity.pdbx_description
1 polymer ?
#
loop_
_entity_poly.entity_id
_entity_poly.type
_entity_poly.pdbx_seq_one_letter_code
_entity_poly.pdbx_strand_id
1 'polypeptide(L)'
;MPILYPPTGTFPSDPGALERSALETLYLHLRHNYRGLMVSRGQYRGQAQRSQEAMHQLEQKLRLIAEREASVRKEAYEMLEIVTNVVGELEDAGDDLVNEFGLYQKGKSTYQGGRFIGRLVGAVIRFIRRWTGTKQQLAAIVEKQQAVQLSLEGTDGTDR
;
A
#
# COMPACT_ATOMS: atom_id res chain seq x y z
N MET A 1 -13.08 39.31 0.31
CA MET A 1 -12.57 40.70 0.32
C MET A 1 -11.94 40.97 1.68
N PRO A 2 -10.73 41.56 1.76
CA PRO A 2 -10.10 41.85 3.05
C PRO A 2 -10.80 43.05 3.70
N ILE A 3 -11.17 42.91 4.97
CA ILE A 3 -11.75 43.99 5.78
C ILE A 3 -10.60 44.94 6.16
N LEU A 4 -10.59 46.14 5.56
CA LEU A 4 -9.63 47.19 5.85
C LEU A 4 -10.03 47.87 7.16
N TYR A 5 -9.20 47.75 8.20
CA TYR A 5 -9.43 48.45 9.47
C TYR A 5 -9.10 49.95 9.31
N PRO A 6 -9.88 50.86 9.94
CA PRO A 6 -9.60 52.29 9.85
C PRO A 6 -8.25 52.66 10.48
N PRO A 7 -7.53 53.68 9.95
CA PRO A 7 -6.24 54.12 10.48
C PRO A 7 -6.35 54.67 11.90
N THR A 8 -5.47 54.24 12.82
CA THR A 8 -5.46 54.71 14.23
C THR A 8 -4.92 56.13 14.42
N GLY A 9 -4.47 56.79 13.35
CA GLY A 9 -3.86 58.13 13.39
C GLY A 9 -4.85 59.30 13.51
N THR A 10 -6.16 59.05 13.48
CA THR A 10 -7.21 60.06 13.64
C THR A 10 -8.20 59.65 14.73
N PHE A 11 -7.68 59.27 15.90
CA PHE A 11 -8.50 59.29 17.12
C PHE A 11 -8.91 60.75 17.39
N PRO A 12 -10.17 61.06 17.78
CA PRO A 12 -10.69 62.43 17.72
C PRO A 12 -9.78 63.41 18.47
N SER A 13 -9.38 64.47 17.78
CA SER A 13 -8.34 65.40 18.22
C SER A 13 -8.79 66.40 19.29
N ASP A 14 -10.00 66.26 19.85
CA ASP A 14 -10.43 67.06 20.99
C ASP A 14 -11.62 66.42 21.76
N PRO A 15 -11.43 65.93 23.01
CA PRO A 15 -12.49 65.32 23.81
C PRO A 15 -13.50 66.33 24.40
N GLY A 16 -13.30 67.65 24.20
CA GLY A 16 -14.16 68.69 24.75
C GLY A 16 -15.56 68.81 24.11
N ALA A 17 -15.75 68.29 22.90
CA ALA A 17 -17.00 68.43 22.12
C ALA A 17 -17.90 67.17 22.13
N LEU A 18 -17.46 66.08 22.77
CA LEU A 18 -18.18 64.81 22.80
C LEU A 18 -18.80 64.58 24.17
N GLU A 19 -20.11 64.31 24.20
CA GLU A 19 -20.77 63.92 25.44
C GLU A 19 -20.13 62.64 25.99
N ARG A 20 -19.74 62.66 27.27
CA ARG A 20 -19.09 61.54 27.97
C ARG A 20 -19.86 60.23 27.81
N SER A 21 -21.19 60.29 27.83
CA SER A 21 -22.11 59.15 27.64
C SER A 21 -21.94 58.49 26.27
N ALA A 22 -21.78 59.28 25.20
CA ALA A 22 -21.58 58.78 23.85
C ALA A 22 -20.21 58.10 23.69
N LEU A 23 -19.17 58.67 24.31
CA LEU A 23 -17.82 58.10 24.30
C LEU A 23 -17.76 56.77 25.05
N GLU A 24 -18.41 56.70 26.22
CA GLU A 24 -18.51 55.50 27.04
C GLU A 24 -19.28 54.38 26.32
N THR A 25 -20.39 54.73 25.66
CA THR A 25 -21.19 53.78 24.86
C THR A 25 -20.39 53.21 23.70
N LEU A 26 -19.67 54.07 22.97
CA LEU A 26 -18.83 53.66 21.84
C LEU A 26 -17.67 52.77 22.30
N TYR A 27 -17.01 53.11 23.41
CA TYR A 27 -15.96 52.29 24.00
C TYR A 27 -16.46 50.90 24.43
N LEU A 28 -17.59 50.83 25.12
CA LEU A 28 -18.19 49.57 25.55
C LEU A 28 -18.57 48.69 24.36
N HIS A 29 -19.11 49.30 23.30
CA HIS A 29 -19.45 48.58 22.07
C HIS A 29 -18.20 48.05 21.35
N LEU A 30 -17.14 48.86 21.23
CA LEU A 30 -15.88 48.43 20.63
C LEU A 30 -15.22 47.30 21.43
N ARG A 31 -15.25 47.40 22.77
CA ARG A 31 -14.73 46.38 23.69
C ARG A 31 -15.51 45.07 23.56
N HIS A 32 -16.83 45.13 23.41
CA HIS A 32 -17.68 43.96 23.18
C HIS A 32 -17.30 43.26 21.86
N ASN A 33 -17.20 44.02 20.77
CA ASN A 33 -16.84 43.50 19.45
C ASN A 33 -15.44 42.88 19.44
N TYR A 34 -14.46 43.54 20.08
CA TYR A 34 -13.11 42.99 20.23
C TYR A 34 -13.10 41.67 21.00
N ARG A 35 -13.87 41.57 22.09
CA ARG A 35 -13.98 40.32 22.87
C ARG A 35 -14.57 39.18 22.02
N GLY A 36 -15.63 39.45 21.25
CA GLY A 36 -16.23 38.48 20.34
C GLY A 36 -15.25 38.00 19.27
N LEU A 37 -14.50 38.93 18.66
CA LEU A 37 -13.47 38.61 17.67
C LEU A 37 -12.36 37.73 18.25
N MET A 38 -11.88 38.03 19.46
CA MET A 38 -10.82 37.24 20.11
C MET A 38 -11.28 35.82 20.45
N VAL A 39 -12.53 35.65 20.92
CA VAL A 39 -13.13 34.32 21.16
C VAL A 39 -13.23 33.53 19.85
N SER A 40 -13.76 34.16 18.79
CA SER A 40 -13.88 33.53 17.47
C SER A 40 -12.52 33.11 16.89
N ARG A 41 -11.50 33.99 16.96
CA ARG A 41 -10.13 33.65 16.54
C ARG A 41 -9.55 32.50 17.34
N GLY A 42 -9.82 32.43 18.64
CA GLY A 42 -9.42 31.30 19.49
C GLY A 42 -10.07 29.99 19.05
N GLN A 43 -11.38 30.01 18.78
CA GLN A 43 -12.11 28.84 18.29
C GLN A 43 -11.60 28.35 16.93
N TYR A 44 -11.42 29.26 15.96
CA TYR A 44 -10.88 28.90 14.65
C TYR A 44 -9.44 28.38 14.72
N ARG A 45 -8.59 28.96 15.59
CA ARG A 45 -7.23 28.43 15.82
C ARG A 45 -7.27 27.04 16.43
N GLY A 46 -8.12 26.81 17.45
CA GLY A 46 -8.27 25.50 18.06
C GLY A 46 -8.83 24.45 17.08
N GLN A 47 -9.78 24.84 16.23
CA GLN A 47 -10.32 23.97 15.18
C GLN A 47 -9.26 23.65 14.12
N ALA A 48 -8.47 24.64 13.70
CA ALA A 48 -7.37 24.44 12.76
C ALA A 48 -6.30 23.50 13.34
N GLN A 49 -5.93 23.65 14.62
CA GLN A 49 -5.00 22.75 15.30
C GLN A 49 -5.53 21.31 15.35
N ARG A 50 -6.79 21.11 15.78
CA ARG A 50 -7.40 19.77 15.80
C ARG A 50 -7.48 19.15 14.40
N SER A 51 -7.80 19.97 13.39
CA SER A 51 -7.82 19.52 12.00
C SER A 51 -6.43 19.09 11.53
N GLN A 52 -5.39 19.83 11.90
CA GLN A 52 -4.01 19.51 11.55
C GLN A 52 -3.54 18.23 12.26
N GLU A 53 -3.87 18.06 13.53
CA GLU A 53 -3.60 16.82 14.28
C GLU A 53 -4.30 15.62 13.65
N ALA A 54 -5.58 15.74 13.29
CA ALA A 54 -6.33 14.69 12.61
C ALA A 54 -5.72 14.34 11.23
N MET A 55 -5.26 15.34 10.48
CA MET A 55 -4.57 15.12 9.20
C MET A 55 -3.25 14.38 9.39
N HIS A 56 -2.45 14.73 10.40
CA HIS A 56 -1.21 14.01 10.69
C HIS A 56 -1.46 12.56 11.12
N GLN A 57 -2.50 12.30 11.93
CA GLN A 57 -2.89 10.94 12.28
C GLN A 57 -3.32 10.14 11.03
N LEU A 58 -4.08 10.76 10.12
CA LEU A 58 -4.47 10.12 8.87
C LEU A 58 -3.26 9.84 7.96
N GLU A 59 -2.33 10.78 7.84
CA GLU A 59 -1.09 10.63 7.08
C GLU A 59 -0.26 9.45 7.62
N GLN A 60 -0.11 9.34 8.93
CA GLN A 60 0.59 8.21 9.57
C GLN A 60 -0.10 6.88 9.26
N LYS A 61 -1.43 6.81 9.36
CA LYS A 61 -2.19 5.61 9.00
C LYS A 61 -2.02 5.23 7.53
N LEU A 62 -2.11 6.21 6.61
CA LEU A 62 -1.91 5.98 5.18
C LEU A 62 -0.51 5.48 4.86
N ARG A 63 0.52 6.01 5.55
CA ARG A 63 1.90 5.55 5.39
C ARG A 63 2.07 4.10 5.83
N LEU A 64 1.48 3.72 6.98
CA LEU A 64 1.51 2.33 7.45
C LEU A 64 0.80 1.38 6.48
N ILE A 65 -0.33 1.79 5.91
CA ILE A 65 -1.05 1.02 4.89
C ILE A 65 -0.17 0.88 3.63
N ALA A 66 0.46 1.95 3.16
CA ALA A 66 1.33 1.93 1.99
C ALA A 66 2.56 1.03 2.19
N GLU A 67 3.19 1.06 3.37
CA GLU A 67 4.30 0.19 3.73
C GLU A 67 3.87 -1.29 3.73
N ARG A 68 2.67 -1.57 4.26
CA ARG A 68 2.08 -2.92 4.24
C ARG A 68 1.79 -3.39 2.82
N GLU A 69 1.16 -2.56 1.98
CA GLU A 69 0.87 -2.88 0.58
C GLU A 69 2.16 -3.10 -0.23
N ALA A 70 3.20 -2.30 0.00
CA ALA A 70 4.49 -2.47 -0.63
C ALA A 70 5.14 -3.82 -0.23
N SER A 71 5.03 -4.20 1.04
CA SER A 71 5.51 -5.50 1.53
C SER A 71 4.77 -6.66 0.87
N VAL A 72 3.43 -6.61 0.85
CA VAL A 72 2.61 -7.65 0.21
C VAL A 72 2.91 -7.76 -1.28
N ARG A 73 3.06 -6.62 -1.98
CA ARG A 73 3.42 -6.61 -3.41
C ARG A 73 4.79 -7.23 -3.65
N LYS A 74 5.78 -6.93 -2.81
CA LYS A 74 7.12 -7.53 -2.91
C LYS A 74 7.05 -9.05 -2.76
N GLU A 75 6.34 -9.53 -1.75
CA GLU A 75 6.16 -10.96 -1.49
C GLU A 75 5.43 -11.68 -2.64
N ALA A 76 4.43 -11.03 -3.26
CA ALA A 76 3.75 -11.56 -4.44
C ALA A 76 4.68 -11.70 -5.65
N TYR A 77 5.58 -10.73 -5.89
CA TYR A 77 6.58 -10.83 -6.95
C TYR A 77 7.60 -11.94 -6.68
N GLU A 78 8.05 -12.10 -5.43
CA GLU A 78 8.94 -13.21 -5.04
C GLU A 78 8.27 -14.58 -5.29
N MET A 79 6.98 -14.72 -4.95
CA MET A 79 6.23 -15.94 -5.27
C MET A 79 6.11 -16.18 -6.77
N LEU A 80 5.83 -15.14 -7.56
CA LEU A 80 5.72 -15.25 -9.02
C LEU A 80 7.05 -15.68 -9.65
N GLU A 81 8.17 -15.13 -9.19
CA GLU A 81 9.51 -15.51 -9.64
C GLU A 81 9.77 -17.01 -9.38
N ILE A 82 9.47 -17.49 -8.18
CA ILE A 82 9.64 -18.91 -7.84
C ILE A 82 8.75 -19.78 -8.73
N VAL A 83 7.47 -19.44 -8.89
CA VAL A 83 6.55 -20.21 -9.74
C VAL A 83 7.03 -20.22 -11.20
N THR A 84 7.52 -19.10 -11.72
CA THR A 84 8.02 -18.99 -13.09
C THR A 84 9.24 -19.88 -13.31
N ASN A 85 10.19 -19.86 -12.38
CA ASN A 85 11.38 -20.72 -12.45
C ASN A 85 11.02 -22.20 -12.39
N VAL A 86 10.12 -22.57 -11.49
CA VAL A 86 9.66 -23.95 -11.31
C VAL A 86 8.93 -24.49 -12.55
N VAL A 87 8.09 -23.66 -13.16
CA VAL A 87 7.39 -24.01 -14.41
C VAL A 87 8.40 -24.15 -15.56
N GLY A 88 9.36 -23.25 -15.69
CA GLY A 88 10.40 -23.32 -16.72
C GLY A 88 11.24 -24.60 -16.62
N GLU A 89 11.71 -24.96 -15.42
CA GLU A 89 12.48 -26.20 -15.22
C GLU A 89 11.69 -27.47 -15.56
N LEU A 90 10.37 -27.43 -15.33
CA LEU A 90 9.45 -28.52 -15.65
C LEU A 90 9.16 -28.59 -17.15
N GLU A 91 8.97 -27.45 -17.80
CA GLU A 91 8.79 -27.31 -19.24
C GLU A 91 10.01 -27.87 -19.99
N ASP A 92 11.23 -27.46 -19.60
CA ASP A 92 12.49 -27.99 -20.15
C ASP A 92 12.57 -29.52 -20.02
N ALA A 93 12.17 -30.05 -18.87
CA ALA A 93 12.17 -31.49 -18.62
C ALA A 93 11.12 -32.23 -19.47
N GLY A 94 9.98 -31.57 -19.70
CA GLY A 94 8.92 -32.04 -20.56
C GLY A 94 9.34 -32.07 -22.03
N ASP A 95 9.99 -31.01 -22.50
CA ASP A 95 10.51 -30.92 -23.87
C ASP A 95 11.57 -31.97 -24.15
N ASP A 96 12.51 -32.17 -23.22
CA ASP A 96 13.48 -33.27 -23.27
C ASP A 96 12.80 -34.64 -23.39
N LEU A 97 11.74 -34.87 -22.59
CA LEU A 97 10.98 -36.11 -22.60
C LEU A 97 10.25 -36.32 -23.94
N VAL A 98 9.57 -35.29 -24.45
CA VAL A 98 8.85 -35.32 -25.72
C VAL A 98 9.80 -35.58 -26.88
N ASN A 99 10.97 -34.92 -26.88
CA ASN A 99 11.98 -35.09 -27.92
C ASN A 99 12.53 -36.52 -27.95
N GLU A 100 12.95 -37.07 -26.81
CA GLU A 100 13.47 -38.44 -26.72
C GLU A 100 12.39 -39.49 -27.05
N PHE A 101 11.13 -39.22 -26.70
CA PHE A 101 10.01 -40.06 -27.11
C PHE A 101 9.80 -40.04 -28.63
N GLY A 102 9.91 -38.86 -29.26
CA GLY A 102 9.86 -38.71 -30.71
C GLY A 102 10.98 -39.47 -31.42
N LEU A 103 12.20 -39.43 -30.88
CA LEU A 103 13.35 -40.20 -31.39
C LEU A 103 13.12 -41.71 -31.26
N TYR A 104 12.59 -42.16 -30.13
CA TYR A 104 12.23 -43.56 -29.91
C TYR A 104 11.18 -44.05 -30.91
N GLN A 105 10.10 -43.29 -31.13
CA GLN A 105 9.07 -43.66 -32.11
C GLN A 105 9.64 -43.82 -33.52
N LYS A 106 10.46 -42.87 -33.97
CA LYS A 106 11.12 -42.93 -35.28
C LYS A 106 12.05 -44.14 -35.39
N GLY A 107 12.88 -44.40 -34.38
CA GLY A 107 13.84 -45.50 -34.36
C GLY A 107 13.20 -46.89 -34.24
N LYS A 108 12.00 -47.00 -33.65
CA LYS A 108 11.25 -48.27 -33.54
C LYS A 108 10.90 -48.85 -34.91
N SER A 109 10.62 -47.99 -35.90
CA SER A 109 10.32 -48.40 -37.27
C SER A 109 11.53 -48.97 -38.03
N THR A 110 12.76 -48.58 -37.65
CA THR A 110 14.01 -48.90 -38.34
C THR A 110 14.87 -49.94 -37.60
N TYR A 111 14.32 -50.67 -36.62
CA TYR A 111 15.07 -51.63 -35.76
C TYR A 111 16.22 -51.00 -34.94
N GLN A 112 16.35 -49.67 -34.94
CA GLN A 112 17.32 -48.91 -34.13
C GLN A 112 16.73 -48.42 -32.79
N GLY A 113 15.45 -48.70 -32.52
CA GLY A 113 14.70 -48.25 -31.35
C GLY A 113 15.34 -48.60 -30.00
N GLY A 114 16.10 -49.69 -29.92
CA GLY A 114 16.83 -50.10 -28.72
C GLY A 114 17.85 -49.08 -28.23
N ARG A 115 18.47 -48.31 -29.13
CA ARG A 115 19.44 -47.25 -28.78
C ARG A 115 18.76 -46.04 -28.11
N PHE A 116 17.51 -45.77 -28.46
CA PHE A 116 16.74 -44.62 -27.96
C PHE A 116 16.00 -44.92 -26.65
N ILE A 117 15.71 -46.19 -26.35
CA ILE A 117 15.09 -46.61 -25.09
C ILE A 117 15.89 -46.12 -23.87
N GLY A 118 17.22 -46.27 -23.88
CA GLY A 118 18.04 -45.83 -22.75
C GLY A 118 17.96 -44.32 -22.51
N ARG A 119 17.88 -43.52 -23.58
CA ARG A 119 17.75 -42.06 -23.51
C ARG A 119 16.37 -41.64 -23.03
N LEU A 120 15.32 -42.29 -23.55
CA LEU A 120 13.94 -42.08 -23.11
C LEU A 120 13.77 -42.40 -21.62
N VAL A 121 14.27 -43.55 -21.16
CA VAL A 121 14.23 -43.92 -19.74
C VAL A 121 14.99 -42.87 -18.89
N GLY A 122 16.14 -42.40 -19.36
CA GLY A 122 16.88 -41.31 -18.72
C GLY A 122 16.07 -40.01 -18.63
N ALA A 123 15.38 -39.62 -19.70
CA ALA A 123 14.52 -38.44 -19.73
C ALA A 123 13.32 -38.57 -18.80
N VAL A 124 12.67 -39.75 -18.76
CA VAL A 124 11.60 -40.05 -17.80
C VAL A 124 12.09 -39.93 -16.36
N ILE A 125 13.26 -40.48 -16.03
CA ILE A 125 13.84 -40.37 -14.67
C ILE A 125 14.11 -38.90 -14.31
N ARG A 126 14.66 -38.10 -15.24
CA ARG A 126 14.90 -36.66 -15.01
C ARG A 126 13.59 -35.90 -14.81
N PHE A 127 12.59 -36.17 -15.64
CA PHE A 127 11.25 -35.58 -15.52
C PHE A 127 10.62 -35.91 -14.17
N ILE A 128 10.63 -37.18 -13.75
CA ILE A 128 10.07 -37.61 -12.46
C ILE A 128 10.79 -36.95 -11.29
N ARG A 129 12.13 -36.87 -11.34
CA ARG A 129 12.90 -36.19 -10.29
C ARG A 129 12.57 -34.71 -10.20
N ARG A 130 12.54 -34.00 -11.34
CA ARG A 130 12.16 -32.58 -11.40
C ARG A 130 10.73 -32.36 -10.94
N TRP A 131 9.77 -33.11 -11.47
CA TRP A 131 8.36 -33.07 -11.05
C TRP A 131 8.16 -33.28 -9.55
N THR A 132 8.90 -34.22 -8.95
CA THR A 132 8.83 -34.47 -7.50
C THR A 132 9.40 -33.29 -6.71
N GLY A 133 10.52 -32.72 -7.16
CA GLY A 133 11.10 -31.50 -6.57
C GLY A 133 10.17 -30.29 -6.70
N THR A 134 9.62 -30.05 -7.89
CA THR A 134 8.62 -29.03 -8.20
C THR A 134 7.41 -29.15 -7.28
N LYS A 135 6.86 -30.35 -7.07
CA LYS A 135 5.74 -30.56 -6.13
C LYS A 135 6.07 -30.17 -4.70
N GLN A 136 7.27 -30.49 -4.22
CA GLN A 136 7.69 -30.13 -2.86
C GLN A 136 7.85 -28.61 -2.72
N GLN A 137 8.43 -27.95 -3.72
CA GLN A 137 8.58 -26.50 -3.75
C GLN A 137 7.22 -25.79 -3.83
N LEU A 138 6.30 -26.25 -4.68
CA LEU A 138 4.92 -25.74 -4.76
C LEU A 138 4.17 -25.90 -3.45
N ALA A 139 4.30 -27.05 -2.77
CA ALA A 139 3.67 -27.25 -1.47
C ALA A 139 4.18 -26.23 -0.43
N ALA A 140 5.48 -25.95 -0.40
CA ALA A 140 6.06 -24.94 0.48
C ALA A 140 5.57 -23.51 0.15
N ILE A 141 5.36 -23.19 -1.15
CA ILE A 141 4.79 -21.90 -1.57
C ILE A 141 3.32 -21.77 -1.14
N VAL A 142 2.53 -22.83 -1.30
CA VAL A 142 1.13 -22.85 -0.87
C VAL A 142 1.02 -22.67 0.65
N GLU A 143 1.90 -23.31 1.43
CA GLU A 143 1.97 -23.12 2.88
C GLU A 143 2.31 -21.66 3.25
N LYS A 144 3.28 -21.05 2.57
CA LYS A 144 3.59 -19.62 2.73
C LYS A 144 2.39 -18.73 2.37
N GLN A 145 1.69 -19.02 1.27
CA GLN A 145 0.49 -18.27 0.86
C GLN A 145 -0.61 -18.36 1.93
N GLN A 146 -0.85 -19.53 2.51
CA GLN A 146 -1.82 -19.71 3.59
C GLN A 146 -1.42 -18.92 4.84
N ALA A 147 -0.14 -18.89 5.20
CA ALA A 147 0.36 -18.09 6.32
C ALA A 147 0.17 -16.58 6.09
N VAL A 148 0.45 -16.10 4.87
CA VAL A 148 0.21 -14.71 4.48
C VAL A 148 -1.29 -14.39 4.55
N GLN A 149 -2.15 -15.26 4.02
CA GLN A 149 -3.60 -15.08 4.06
C GLN A 149 -4.14 -15.03 5.50
N LEU A 150 -3.66 -15.90 6.38
CA LEU A 150 -3.99 -15.87 7.82
C LEU A 150 -3.52 -14.57 8.50
N SER A 151 -2.35 -14.04 8.13
CA SER A 151 -1.86 -12.75 8.64
C SER A 151 -2.69 -11.56 8.16
N LEU A 152 -3.25 -11.64 6.95
CA LEU A 152 -4.13 -10.63 6.37
C LEU A 152 -5.51 -10.68 7.04
N GLU A 153 -6.08 -11.86 7.24
CA GLU A 153 -7.38 -12.06 7.89
C GLU A 153 -7.36 -11.73 9.39
N GLY A 154 -6.25 -12.02 10.09
CA GLY A 154 -6.11 -11.74 11.53
C GLY A 154 -6.00 -10.24 11.89
N THR A 155 -5.76 -9.37 10.91
CA THR A 155 -5.62 -7.92 11.13
C THR A 155 -6.89 -7.14 10.78
N ASP A 156 -7.75 -7.67 9.90
CA ASP A 156 -9.08 -7.11 9.59
C ASP A 156 -10.07 -7.23 10.78
N GLY A 157 -9.75 -8.04 11.79
CA GLY A 157 -10.61 -8.26 12.96
C GLY A 157 -10.50 -7.23 14.09
N THR A 158 -9.57 -6.27 14.02
CA THR A 158 -9.26 -5.34 15.13
C THR A 158 -9.89 -3.94 15.03
N ASP A 159 -10.70 -3.68 14.00
CA ASP A 159 -11.39 -2.39 13.80
C ASP A 159 -12.92 -2.50 14.07
N ARG A 160 -13.30 -2.95 15.27
CA ARG A 160 -14.68 -2.81 15.80
C ARG A 160 -14.71 -2.18 17.16
#